data_AF-A0A2R6N2J0-F1
#
_entry.id   AF-A0A2R6N2J0-F1
#
_cell.length_a   1.000
_cell.length_b   1.000
_cell.length_c   1.000
_cell.angle_alpha   90.00
_cell.angle_beta   90.00
_cell.angle_gamma   90.00
#
_symmetry.space_group_name_H-M   'P 1'
#
loop_
_entity.id
_entity.type
_entity.pdbx_description
1 polymer ?
#
loop_
_entity_poly.entity_id
_entity_poly.type
_entity_poly.pdbx_seq_one_letter_code
_entity_poly.pdbx_strand_id
1 'polypeptide(L)'
;MVDVQLVATMCVAAFAGGAFGAMIGALHSFIFAGFVIIVGEAVNVSGRTIAGLDATAGDPAALGAVGLTSNLGFGALFGPHIAFAGGVAATAYAAKRGYIDTGWGYHEGKNIFWCASCHRLDVLAVGGAFGVGGYLLTYALAQVSAPVDPIAASIVVSAAAHRAILGYSIFGSPHGDGFLDVSPFEREELIATDGGEGAPEQRLAVEPWIPWHYQWTGVLVLGLIAGALGGYVFHRSGSPFLAFGISAASIM
;
A
#
# COMPACT_ATOMS: atom_id res chain seq x y z
N MET A 1 -18.01 -24.17 1.48
CA MET A 1 -17.92 -24.18 2.96
C MET A 1 -16.71 -23.37 3.35
N VAL A 2 -16.83 -22.48 4.35
CA VAL A 2 -15.69 -21.70 4.86
C VAL A 2 -14.80 -22.63 5.68
N ASP A 3 -13.52 -22.73 5.32
CA ASP A 3 -12.52 -23.42 6.12
C ASP A 3 -12.06 -22.50 7.26
N VAL A 4 -12.68 -22.68 8.42
CA VAL A 4 -12.41 -21.85 9.61
C VAL A 4 -10.96 -21.99 10.08
N GLN A 5 -10.37 -23.17 9.95
CA GLN A 5 -8.99 -23.41 10.39
C GLN A 5 -8.00 -22.67 9.48
N LEU A 6 -8.23 -22.71 8.16
CA LEU A 6 -7.43 -21.96 7.21
C LEU A 6 -7.55 -20.45 7.45
N VAL A 7 -8.78 -19.93 7.59
CA VAL A 7 -9.02 -18.51 7.85
C VAL A 7 -8.32 -18.06 9.14
N ALA A 8 -8.44 -18.83 10.23
CA ALA A 8 -7.77 -18.51 11.49
C ALA A 8 -6.24 -18.50 11.34
N THR A 9 -5.67 -19.46 10.61
CA THR A 9 -4.22 -19.52 10.34
C THR A 9 -3.76 -18.30 9.53
N MET A 10 -4.53 -17.92 8.53
CA MET A 10 -4.24 -16.74 7.71
C MET A 10 -4.40 -15.44 8.50
N CYS A 11 -5.32 -15.36 9.46
CA CYS A 11 -5.40 -14.22 10.37
C CYS A 11 -4.13 -14.10 11.23
N VAL A 12 -3.56 -15.20 11.72
CA VAL A 12 -2.29 -15.15 12.45
C VAL A 12 -1.15 -14.66 11.54
N ALA A 13 -1.07 -15.17 10.31
CA ALA A 13 -0.10 -14.69 9.33
C ALA A 13 -0.30 -13.20 8.99
N ALA A 14 -1.55 -12.76 8.82
CA ALA A 14 -1.92 -11.38 8.52
C ALA A 14 -1.57 -10.43 9.66
N PHE A 15 -1.76 -10.88 10.91
CA PHE A 15 -1.31 -10.13 12.07
C PHE A 15 0.21 -9.96 12.06
N ALA A 16 0.95 -11.05 11.83
CA ALA A 16 2.41 -10.99 11.75
C ALA A 16 2.89 -10.10 10.59
N GLY A 17 2.24 -10.16 9.43
CA GLY A 17 2.53 -9.34 8.25
C GLY A 17 2.27 -7.85 8.48
N GLY A 18 1.13 -7.51 9.09
CA GLY A 18 0.82 -6.13 9.46
C GLY A 18 1.76 -5.55 10.51
N ALA A 19 2.12 -6.36 11.52
CA ALA A 19 3.12 -5.99 12.52
C ALA A 19 4.52 -5.83 11.90
N PHE A 20 4.88 -6.70 10.95
CA PHE A 20 6.12 -6.58 10.18
C PHE A 20 6.16 -5.25 9.40
N GLY A 21 5.07 -4.88 8.73
CA GLY A 21 4.96 -3.59 8.04
C GLY A 21 5.12 -2.38 8.98
N ALA A 22 4.55 -2.44 10.19
CA ALA A 22 4.78 -1.43 11.21
C ALA A 22 6.23 -1.38 11.72
N MET A 23 6.89 -2.55 11.81
CA MET A 23 8.26 -2.67 12.30
C MET A 23 9.29 -2.04 11.35
N ILE A 24 9.17 -2.29 10.04
CA ILE A 24 10.16 -1.82 9.04
C ILE A 24 9.73 -0.53 8.32
N GLY A 25 8.50 -0.09 8.53
CA GLY A 25 7.91 1.06 7.85
C GLY A 25 7.12 0.65 6.60
N ALA A 26 6.07 1.43 6.32
CA ALA A 26 5.10 1.13 5.28
C ALA A 26 5.77 1.03 3.90
N LEU A 27 6.56 2.04 3.51
CA LEU A 27 7.23 2.07 2.21
C LEU A 27 8.15 0.86 2.02
N HIS A 28 9.00 0.56 3.00
CA HIS A 28 9.93 -0.58 2.93
C HIS A 28 9.18 -1.91 2.79
N SER A 29 8.04 -2.09 3.47
CA SER A 29 7.21 -3.29 3.30
C SER A 29 6.60 -3.42 1.90
N PHE A 30 6.26 -2.29 1.27
CA PHE A 30 5.74 -2.27 -0.10
C PHE A 30 6.84 -2.60 -1.12
N ILE A 31 8.03 -2.03 -0.93
CA ILE A 31 9.23 -2.36 -1.72
C ILE A 31 9.55 -3.85 -1.61
N PHE A 32 9.50 -4.41 -0.39
CA PHE A 32 9.73 -5.82 -0.15
C PHE A 32 8.72 -6.71 -0.91
N ALA A 33 7.43 -6.34 -0.89
CA ALA A 33 6.41 -7.03 -1.69
C ALA A 33 6.74 -6.99 -3.19
N GLY A 34 7.24 -5.86 -3.71
CA GLY A 34 7.72 -5.72 -5.08
C GLY A 34 8.80 -6.74 -5.44
N PHE A 35 9.82 -6.92 -4.60
CA PHE A 35 10.85 -7.94 -4.81
C PHE A 35 10.30 -9.36 -4.81
N VAL A 36 9.40 -9.69 -3.87
CA VAL A 36 8.75 -11.00 -3.81
C VAL A 36 7.95 -11.28 -5.08
N ILE A 37 7.25 -10.28 -5.61
CA ILE A 37 6.49 -10.38 -6.87
C ILE A 37 7.43 -10.56 -8.05
N ILE A 38 8.53 -9.81 -8.15
CA ILE A 38 9.51 -9.99 -9.23
C ILE A 38 10.06 -11.41 -9.22
N VAL A 39 10.45 -11.93 -8.06
CA VAL A 39 10.98 -13.30 -7.92
C VAL A 39 9.90 -14.34 -8.30
N GLY A 40 8.68 -14.18 -7.77
CA GLY A 40 7.58 -15.09 -8.07
C GLY A 40 7.23 -15.12 -9.56
N GLU A 41 7.18 -13.94 -10.20
CA GLU A 41 6.90 -13.83 -11.62
C GLU A 41 8.05 -14.30 -12.50
N ALA A 42 9.31 -14.09 -12.11
CA ALA A 42 10.47 -14.62 -12.83
C ALA A 42 10.46 -16.17 -12.84
N VAL A 43 10.10 -16.79 -11.72
CA VAL A 43 9.94 -18.24 -11.61
C VAL A 43 8.74 -18.72 -12.45
N ASN A 44 7.61 -18.03 -12.41
CA ASN A 44 6.42 -18.36 -13.22
C ASN A 44 6.69 -18.24 -14.72
N VAL A 45 7.42 -17.20 -15.16
CA VAL A 45 7.84 -17.04 -16.56
C VAL A 45 8.78 -18.19 -16.97
N SER A 46 9.79 -18.48 -16.16
CA SER A 46 10.77 -19.54 -16.45
C SER A 46 10.14 -20.93 -16.46
N GLY A 47 9.21 -21.21 -15.54
CA GLY A 47 8.47 -22.46 -15.47
C GLY A 47 7.61 -22.71 -16.71
N ARG A 48 6.97 -21.66 -17.26
CA ARG A 48 6.23 -21.75 -18.53
C ARG A 48 7.15 -22.10 -19.70
N THR A 49 8.33 -21.48 -19.78
CA THR A 49 9.32 -21.77 -20.82
C THR A 49 9.83 -23.22 -20.74
N ILE A 50 10.08 -23.73 -19.54
CA ILE A 50 10.58 -25.10 -19.33
C ILE A 50 9.50 -26.16 -19.61
N ALA A 51 8.25 -25.89 -19.25
CA ALA A 51 7.15 -26.84 -19.40
C ALA A 51 6.60 -26.93 -20.84
N GLY A 52 7.11 -26.12 -21.78
CA GLY A 52 6.60 -26.07 -23.16
C GLY A 52 5.12 -25.65 -23.24
N LEU A 53 4.61 -25.02 -22.18
CA LEU A 53 3.22 -24.59 -22.08
C LEU A 53 3.08 -23.24 -22.79
N ASP A 54 2.47 -23.23 -23.97
CA ASP A 54 1.80 -22.05 -24.55
C ASP A 54 0.52 -21.75 -23.73
N ALA A 55 0.67 -21.59 -22.42
CA ALA A 55 -0.41 -21.12 -21.58
C ALA A 55 -0.76 -19.71 -22.04
N THR A 56 -1.97 -19.54 -22.56
CA THR A 56 -2.57 -18.27 -22.95
C THR A 56 -2.16 -17.17 -21.98
N ALA A 57 -1.49 -16.12 -22.50
CA ALA A 57 -1.04 -14.98 -21.72
C ALA A 57 -2.22 -14.44 -20.87
N GLY A 58 -2.04 -14.38 -19.55
CA GLY A 58 -3.03 -13.85 -18.63
C GLY A 58 -3.95 -14.87 -17.93
N ASP A 59 -3.70 -16.18 -17.98
CA ASP A 59 -4.39 -17.13 -17.09
C ASP A 59 -3.90 -16.98 -15.62
N PRO A 60 -4.72 -16.44 -14.70
CA PRO A 60 -4.32 -16.25 -13.31
C PRO A 60 -4.15 -17.57 -12.56
N ALA A 61 -4.78 -18.66 -13.03
CA ALA A 61 -4.68 -19.98 -12.42
C ALA A 61 -3.33 -20.66 -12.73
N ALA A 62 -2.74 -20.38 -13.90
CA ALA A 62 -1.42 -20.87 -14.29
C ALA A 62 -0.26 -20.19 -13.53
N LEU A 63 -0.50 -19.00 -12.95
CA LEU A 63 0.47 -18.23 -12.14
C LEU A 63 0.68 -18.84 -10.72
N GLY A 64 -0.05 -19.90 -10.38
CA GLY A 64 0.03 -20.59 -9.09
C GLY A 64 1.11 -21.69 -8.98
N ALA A 65 1.86 -21.99 -10.05
CA ALA A 65 2.76 -23.16 -10.09
C ALA A 65 3.85 -23.15 -9.00
N VAL A 66 4.26 -21.98 -8.50
CA VAL A 66 5.12 -21.85 -7.31
C VAL A 66 4.51 -20.96 -6.22
N GLY A 67 3.37 -20.31 -6.49
CA GLY A 67 2.56 -19.60 -5.50
C GLY A 67 3.23 -18.43 -4.78
N LEU A 68 4.48 -18.05 -5.06
CA LEU A 68 5.14 -16.93 -4.35
C LEU A 68 4.42 -15.61 -4.59
N THR A 69 4.05 -15.29 -5.83
CA THR A 69 3.32 -14.05 -6.14
C THR A 69 1.97 -14.02 -5.44
N SER A 70 1.17 -15.09 -5.56
CA SER A 70 -0.19 -15.14 -5.00
C SER A 70 -0.24 -15.34 -3.47
N ASN A 71 0.67 -16.14 -2.91
CA ASN A 71 0.63 -16.55 -1.50
C ASN A 71 1.53 -15.70 -0.61
N LEU A 72 2.60 -15.12 -1.14
CA LEU A 72 3.53 -14.28 -0.37
C LEU A 72 3.42 -12.81 -0.78
N GLY A 73 3.60 -12.50 -2.07
CA GLY A 73 3.60 -11.12 -2.59
C GLY A 73 2.23 -10.43 -2.52
N PHE A 74 1.16 -11.19 -2.73
CA PHE A 74 -0.24 -10.76 -2.63
C PHE A 74 -1.03 -11.54 -1.58
N GLY A 75 -0.38 -12.39 -0.79
CA GLY A 75 -1.06 -13.22 0.20
C GLY A 75 -1.08 -12.59 1.60
N ALA A 76 -1.45 -13.41 2.58
CA ALA A 76 -1.72 -12.99 3.95
C ALA A 76 -0.48 -12.54 4.74
N LEU A 77 0.72 -12.44 4.14
CA LEU A 77 1.93 -12.03 4.84
C LEU A 77 2.48 -10.69 4.33
N PHE A 78 2.92 -10.65 3.06
CA PHE A 78 3.54 -9.45 2.49
C PHE A 78 2.63 -8.69 1.51
N GLY A 79 1.39 -9.15 1.35
CA GLY A 79 0.39 -8.45 0.55
C GLY A 79 0.30 -6.96 0.93
N PRO A 80 0.20 -6.04 -0.03
CA PRO A 80 0.09 -4.61 0.28
C PRO A 80 -1.13 -4.25 1.16
N HIS A 81 -2.21 -5.04 1.06
CA HIS A 81 -3.39 -4.91 1.94
C HIS A 81 -3.14 -5.38 3.38
N ILE A 82 -2.03 -6.08 3.64
CA ILE A 82 -1.61 -6.59 4.95
C ILE A 82 -0.49 -5.72 5.52
N ALA A 83 0.72 -5.82 4.94
CA ALA A 83 1.93 -5.25 5.50
C ALA A 83 1.99 -3.73 5.28
N PHE A 84 1.81 -3.28 4.04
CA PHE A 84 1.82 -1.85 3.73
C PHE A 84 0.66 -1.12 4.40
N ALA A 85 -0.59 -1.59 4.22
CA ALA A 85 -1.76 -0.98 4.84
C ALA A 85 -1.68 -1.00 6.39
N GLY A 86 -1.19 -2.09 6.97
CA GLY A 86 -0.91 -2.18 8.40
C GLY A 86 0.13 -1.16 8.87
N GLY A 87 1.26 -1.04 8.15
CA GLY A 87 2.29 -0.04 8.43
C GLY A 87 1.80 1.41 8.32
N VAL A 88 0.95 1.71 7.33
CA VAL A 88 0.32 3.04 7.18
C VAL A 88 -0.58 3.35 8.38
N ALA A 89 -1.45 2.41 8.76
CA ALA A 89 -2.34 2.61 9.92
C ALA A 89 -1.54 2.73 11.24
N ALA A 90 -0.48 1.95 11.39
CA ALA A 90 0.42 2.02 12.54
C ALA A 90 1.15 3.36 12.64
N THR A 91 1.64 3.89 11.51
CA THR A 91 2.27 5.22 11.43
C THR A 91 1.29 6.33 11.79
N ALA A 92 0.06 6.27 11.24
CA ALA A 92 -0.98 7.22 11.58
C ALA A 92 -1.34 7.18 13.08
N TYR A 93 -1.40 5.99 13.68
CA TYR A 93 -1.61 5.83 15.12
C TYR A 93 -0.46 6.42 15.94
N ALA A 94 0.79 6.13 15.57
CA ALA A 94 1.96 6.63 16.25
C ALA A 94 2.05 8.17 16.18
N ALA A 95 1.72 8.77 15.04
CA ALA A 95 1.63 10.21 14.88
C ALA A 95 0.51 10.81 15.76
N LYS A 96 -0.69 10.21 15.78
CA LYS A 96 -1.80 10.65 16.64
C LYS A 96 -1.42 10.69 18.11
N ARG A 97 -0.58 9.74 18.52
CA ARG A 97 -0.09 9.62 19.90
C ARG A 97 1.11 10.53 20.23
N GLY A 98 1.64 11.27 19.26
CA GLY A 98 2.83 12.11 19.45
C GLY A 98 4.12 11.32 19.61
N TYR A 99 4.21 10.11 19.04
CA TYR A 99 5.40 9.25 19.13
C TYR A 99 6.41 9.50 18.02
N ILE A 100 6.03 10.28 17.02
CA ILE A 100 6.85 10.60 15.87
C ILE A 100 7.12 12.10 15.89
N ASP A 101 8.40 12.44 15.91
CA ASP A 101 8.90 13.80 15.74
C ASP A 101 10.23 13.70 14.99
N THR A 102 10.15 13.77 13.66
CA THR A 102 11.30 13.56 12.77
C THR A 102 11.71 14.82 12.03
N GLY A 103 11.01 15.94 12.25
CA GLY A 103 11.14 17.14 11.42
C GLY A 103 10.69 16.91 9.98
N TRP A 104 9.79 15.93 9.76
CA TRP A 104 9.20 15.68 8.44
C TRP A 104 8.46 16.92 7.96
N GLY A 105 8.63 17.29 6.69
CA GLY A 105 8.05 18.52 6.14
C GLY A 105 6.52 18.56 6.07
N TYR A 106 5.84 17.46 6.40
CA TYR A 106 4.37 17.33 6.42
C TYR A 106 3.89 16.69 7.73
N HIS A 107 2.59 16.41 7.83
CA HIS A 107 2.09 15.63 8.98
C HIS A 107 2.85 14.32 9.14
N GLU A 108 3.27 14.01 10.37
CA GLU A 108 3.96 12.76 10.67
C GLU A 108 3.08 11.52 10.39
N GLY A 109 1.76 11.65 10.44
CA GLY A 109 0.85 10.57 10.05
C GLY A 109 0.90 10.20 8.56
N LYS A 110 1.57 11.01 7.74
CA LYS A 110 1.84 10.74 6.31
C LYS A 110 3.26 10.22 6.06
N ASN A 111 4.08 10.11 7.11
CA ASN A 111 5.48 9.73 7.00
C ASN A 111 5.63 8.20 6.85
N ILE A 112 5.38 7.69 5.65
CA ILE A 112 5.44 6.26 5.33
C ILE A 112 6.85 5.64 5.41
N PHE A 113 7.88 6.48 5.61
CA PHE A 113 9.27 6.06 5.82
C PHE A 113 9.55 5.68 7.27
N TRP A 114 8.77 6.23 8.21
CA TRP A 114 8.97 5.97 9.62
C TRP A 114 8.72 4.50 9.95
N CYS A 115 9.53 3.97 10.86
CA CYS A 115 9.47 2.58 11.30
C CYS A 115 9.39 2.53 12.83
N ALA A 116 8.43 1.74 13.35
CA ALA A 116 8.28 1.56 14.79
C ALA A 116 9.42 0.75 15.41
N SER A 117 10.11 -0.04 14.58
CA SER A 117 11.14 -0.98 14.99
C SER A 117 10.66 -1.86 16.17
N CYS A 118 11.51 -2.12 17.15
CA CYS A 118 11.17 -2.89 18.36
C CYS A 118 10.72 -2.03 19.54
N HIS A 119 10.62 -0.70 19.39
CA HIS A 119 10.44 0.19 20.55
C HIS A 119 8.98 0.25 21.05
N ARG A 120 8.00 -0.04 20.20
CA ARG A 120 6.58 0.30 20.45
C ARG A 120 5.62 -0.84 20.13
N LEU A 121 5.36 -1.70 21.11
CA LEU A 121 4.48 -2.88 20.94
C LEU A 121 3.03 -2.52 20.61
N ASP A 122 2.55 -1.39 21.11
CA ASP A 122 1.22 -0.86 20.82
C ASP A 122 1.06 -0.51 19.33
N VAL A 123 2.07 0.10 18.73
CA VAL A 123 2.11 0.45 17.30
C VAL A 123 2.15 -0.81 16.44
N LEU A 124 2.95 -1.82 16.83
CA LEU A 124 3.00 -3.11 16.14
C LEU A 124 1.66 -3.85 16.19
N ALA A 125 0.96 -3.79 17.34
CA ALA A 125 -0.35 -4.40 17.50
C ALA A 125 -1.42 -3.74 16.60
N VAL A 126 -1.37 -2.40 16.43
CA VAL A 126 -2.24 -1.70 15.46
C VAL A 126 -1.93 -2.15 14.04
N GLY A 127 -0.65 -2.22 13.66
CA GLY A 127 -0.25 -2.72 12.35
C GLY A 127 -0.78 -4.13 12.09
N GLY A 128 -0.63 -5.04 13.05
CA GLY A 128 -1.15 -6.40 12.96
C GLY A 128 -2.68 -6.46 12.87
N ALA A 129 -3.40 -5.65 13.66
CA ALA A 129 -4.86 -5.59 13.62
C ALA A 129 -5.38 -5.14 12.24
N PHE A 130 -4.76 -4.11 11.65
CA PHE A 130 -5.10 -3.67 10.29
C PHE A 130 -4.67 -4.69 9.22
N GLY A 131 -3.58 -5.43 9.44
CA GLY A 131 -3.22 -6.58 8.61
C GLY A 131 -4.32 -7.64 8.58
N VAL A 132 -4.83 -8.05 9.74
CA VAL A 132 -5.98 -8.98 9.84
C VAL A 132 -7.22 -8.42 9.15
N GLY A 133 -7.54 -7.15 9.37
CA GLY A 133 -8.67 -6.48 8.73
C GLY A 133 -8.56 -6.50 7.20
N GLY A 134 -7.35 -6.25 6.67
CA GLY A 134 -7.08 -6.32 5.24
C GLY A 134 -7.28 -7.72 4.66
N TYR A 135 -6.80 -8.76 5.35
CA TYR A 135 -7.02 -10.15 4.93
C TYR A 135 -8.50 -10.49 4.89
N LEU A 136 -9.22 -10.21 5.98
CA LEU A 136 -10.64 -10.54 6.10
C LEU A 136 -11.50 -9.82 5.06
N LEU A 137 -11.19 -8.56 4.77
CA LEU A 137 -11.90 -7.80 3.75
C LEU A 137 -11.63 -8.34 2.35
N THR A 138 -10.37 -8.63 2.02
CA THR A 138 -9.98 -9.25 0.75
C THR A 138 -10.68 -10.60 0.57
N TYR A 139 -10.69 -11.43 1.62
CA TYR A 139 -11.38 -12.71 1.64
C TYR A 139 -12.89 -12.54 1.42
N ALA A 140 -13.54 -11.62 2.14
CA ALA A 140 -14.96 -11.37 2.01
C ALA A 140 -15.36 -10.89 0.60
N LEU A 141 -14.60 -9.96 0.03
CA LEU A 141 -14.81 -9.46 -1.33
C LEU A 141 -14.66 -10.57 -2.38
N ALA A 142 -13.69 -11.46 -2.20
CA ALA A 142 -13.51 -12.62 -3.06
C ALA A 142 -14.68 -13.61 -2.94
N GLN A 143 -15.19 -13.87 -1.72
CA GLN A 143 -16.33 -14.77 -1.50
C GLN A 143 -17.61 -14.30 -2.19
N VAL A 144 -17.85 -12.99 -2.26
CA VAL A 144 -19.01 -12.43 -2.96
C VAL A 144 -18.76 -12.19 -4.45
N SER A 145 -17.58 -12.55 -4.97
CA SER A 145 -17.17 -12.28 -6.36
C SER A 145 -17.40 -10.81 -6.75
N ALA A 146 -16.98 -9.89 -5.88
CA ALA A 146 -17.15 -8.46 -6.12
C ALA A 146 -16.51 -8.06 -7.47
N PRO A 147 -17.14 -7.19 -8.28
CA PRO A 147 -16.62 -6.79 -9.59
C PRO A 147 -15.52 -5.72 -9.47
N VAL A 148 -14.61 -5.90 -8.50
CA VAL A 148 -13.48 -5.03 -8.19
C VAL A 148 -12.30 -5.89 -7.77
N ASP A 149 -11.08 -5.37 -7.88
CA ASP A 149 -9.91 -6.05 -7.32
C ASP A 149 -9.99 -6.07 -5.77
N PRO A 150 -10.05 -7.24 -5.12
CA PRO A 150 -10.23 -7.33 -3.67
C PRO A 150 -9.09 -6.70 -2.87
N ILE A 151 -7.85 -6.79 -3.36
CA ILE A 151 -6.66 -6.27 -2.67
C ILE A 151 -6.66 -4.75 -2.72
N ALA A 152 -6.85 -4.17 -3.90
CA ALA A 152 -6.90 -2.72 -4.09
C ALA A 152 -8.06 -2.10 -3.31
N ALA A 153 -9.25 -2.72 -3.38
CA ALA A 153 -10.41 -2.28 -2.60
C ALA A 153 -10.12 -2.34 -1.09
N SER A 154 -9.47 -3.41 -0.62
CA SER A 154 -9.10 -3.55 0.79
C SER A 154 -8.14 -2.46 1.26
N ILE A 155 -7.17 -2.05 0.44
CA ILE A 155 -6.24 -0.97 0.77
C ILE A 155 -6.99 0.36 0.91
N VAL A 156 -7.89 0.68 -0.03
CA VAL A 156 -8.68 1.93 -0.01
C VAL A 156 -9.60 1.97 1.21
N VAL A 157 -10.29 0.87 1.52
CA VAL A 157 -11.15 0.78 2.69
C VAL A 157 -10.34 0.86 3.99
N SER A 158 -9.20 0.17 4.06
CA SER A 158 -8.28 0.27 5.21
C SER A 158 -7.76 1.71 5.40
N ALA A 159 -7.49 2.40 4.29
CA ALA A 159 -7.07 3.80 4.31
C ALA A 159 -8.15 4.74 4.88
N ALA A 160 -9.41 4.54 4.49
CA ALA A 160 -10.52 5.30 5.05
C ALA A 160 -10.80 4.91 6.52
N ALA A 161 -10.70 3.62 6.84
CA ALA A 161 -11.00 3.07 8.16
C ALA A 161 -10.04 3.60 9.23
N HIS A 162 -8.71 3.57 9.01
CA HIS A 162 -7.79 4.08 10.04
C HIS A 162 -7.97 5.58 10.27
N ARG A 163 -8.31 6.36 9.25
CA ARG A 163 -8.61 7.79 9.41
C ARG A 163 -9.84 7.97 10.29
N ALA A 164 -10.93 7.29 9.96
CA ALA A 164 -12.17 7.35 10.73
C ALA A 164 -11.95 6.91 12.19
N ILE A 165 -11.25 5.79 12.42
CA ILE A 165 -11.00 5.24 13.76
C ILE A 165 -10.11 6.18 14.59
N LEU A 166 -9.11 6.81 13.97
CA LEU A 166 -8.16 7.71 14.67
C LEU A 166 -8.63 9.17 14.73
N GLY A 167 -9.82 9.47 14.19
CA GLY A 167 -10.39 10.82 14.17
C GLY A 167 -9.69 11.77 13.20
N TYR A 168 -9.01 11.26 12.17
CA TYR A 168 -8.52 12.07 11.05
C TYR A 168 -9.63 12.30 10.04
N SER A 169 -9.59 13.44 9.34
CA SER A 169 -10.49 13.66 8.22
C SER A 169 -10.24 12.62 7.12
N ILE A 170 -11.30 11.98 6.64
CA ILE A 170 -11.23 11.03 5.53
C ILE A 170 -10.88 11.77 4.23
N PHE A 171 -11.47 12.95 4.05
CA PHE A 171 -11.22 13.86 2.93
C PHE A 171 -10.62 15.16 3.47
N GLY A 172 -9.40 15.49 3.03
CA GLY A 172 -8.79 16.77 3.37
C GLY A 172 -9.57 17.93 2.73
N SER A 173 -9.57 19.09 3.38
CA SER A 173 -10.03 20.33 2.75
C SER A 173 -8.87 20.91 1.93
N PRO A 174 -9.00 21.03 0.60
CA PRO A 174 -8.06 21.81 -0.18
C PRO A 174 -8.35 23.28 0.10
N HIS A 175 -7.35 24.02 0.52
CA HIS A 175 -7.47 25.46 0.77
C HIS A 175 -7.33 26.30 -0.52
N GLY A 176 -7.55 25.67 -1.69
CA GLY A 176 -7.53 26.29 -3.01
C GLY A 176 -8.91 26.33 -3.67
N ASP A 177 -8.95 26.60 -4.96
CA ASP A 177 -10.18 26.75 -5.76
C ASP A 177 -10.91 25.41 -6.05
N GLY A 178 -10.43 24.30 -5.48
CA GLY A 178 -11.07 22.98 -5.56
C GLY A 178 -10.15 21.82 -5.14
N PHE A 179 -10.65 20.58 -5.24
CA PHE A 179 -9.92 19.36 -4.81
C PHE A 179 -8.69 19.01 -5.62
N LEU A 180 -8.54 19.56 -6.83
CA LEU A 180 -7.40 19.34 -7.70
C LEU A 180 -6.48 20.57 -7.78
N ASP A 181 -6.80 21.63 -7.05
CA ASP A 181 -5.97 22.83 -6.99
C ASP A 181 -4.84 22.63 -5.97
N VAL A 182 -3.63 22.53 -6.50
CA VAL A 182 -2.37 22.41 -5.74
C VAL A 182 -1.57 23.71 -5.75
N SER A 183 -2.10 24.79 -6.32
CA SER A 183 -1.42 26.08 -6.37
C SER A 183 -1.10 26.68 -4.98
N PRO A 184 -1.87 26.43 -3.89
CA PRO A 184 -1.44 26.84 -2.55
C PRO A 184 -0.11 26.23 -2.12
N PHE A 185 0.18 25.00 -2.56
CA PHE A 185 1.47 24.34 -2.30
C PHE A 185 2.61 25.04 -3.07
N GLU A 186 2.39 25.43 -4.33
CA GLU A 186 3.39 26.14 -5.15
C GLU A 186 3.75 27.52 -4.57
N ARG A 187 2.79 28.16 -3.90
CA ARG A 187 2.97 29.47 -3.24
C ARG A 187 3.51 29.34 -1.81
N GLU A 188 3.76 28.12 -1.33
CA GLU A 188 4.17 27.83 0.05
C GLU A 188 3.23 28.47 1.08
N GLU A 189 1.93 28.49 0.79
CA GLU A 189 0.95 29.09 1.69
C GLU A 189 0.87 28.30 2.99
N LEU A 190 1.03 29.00 4.10
CA LEU A 190 0.93 28.42 5.44
C LEU A 190 -0.43 28.76 6.06
N ILE A 191 -1.04 27.75 6.67
CA ILE A 191 -2.26 27.89 7.46
C ILE A 191 -1.99 27.42 8.89
N ALA A 192 -2.73 27.99 9.83
CA ALA A 192 -2.82 27.42 11.17
C ALA A 192 -3.73 26.18 11.11
N THR A 193 -3.28 25.05 11.64
CA THR A 193 -4.15 23.89 11.85
C THR A 193 -5.28 24.25 12.81
N ASP A 194 -6.36 23.48 12.75
CA ASP A 194 -7.50 23.58 13.68
C ASP A 194 -7.15 23.16 15.12
N GLY A 195 -5.88 22.84 15.39
CA GLY A 195 -5.36 22.40 16.68
C GLY A 195 -5.77 20.97 17.05
N GLY A 196 -6.93 20.46 16.61
CA GLY A 196 -7.40 19.12 16.97
C GLY A 196 -7.35 18.88 18.48
N GLU A 197 -6.50 17.94 18.91
CA GLU A 197 -6.23 17.63 20.33
C GLU A 197 -5.00 18.37 20.91
N GLY A 198 -4.30 19.17 20.11
CA GLY A 198 -3.06 19.88 20.45
C GLY A 198 -3.14 21.39 20.17
N ALA A 199 -1.97 22.02 20.13
CA ALA A 199 -1.86 23.43 19.77
C ALA A 199 -1.97 23.63 18.25
N PRO A 200 -2.53 24.75 17.78
CA PRO A 200 -2.46 25.13 16.37
C PRO A 200 -1.00 25.23 15.91
N GLU A 201 -0.69 24.59 14.79
CA GLU A 201 0.63 24.58 14.16
C GLU A 201 0.56 25.22 12.78
N GLN A 202 1.64 25.87 12.36
CA GLN A 202 1.78 26.42 11.01
C GLN A 202 2.16 25.30 10.05
N ARG A 203 1.31 25.01 9.06
CA ARG A 203 1.54 23.94 8.07
C ARG A 203 1.12 24.38 6.68
N LEU A 204 1.64 23.69 5.66
CA LEU A 204 1.26 23.97 4.28
C LEU A 204 -0.24 23.77 4.07
N ALA A 205 -0.86 24.73 3.40
CA ALA A 205 -2.28 24.76 3.07
C ALA A 205 -2.72 23.49 2.30
N VAL A 206 -1.82 22.99 1.45
CA VAL A 206 -1.92 21.72 0.73
C VAL A 206 -0.60 20.98 0.90
N GLU A 207 -0.67 19.72 1.29
CA GLU A 207 0.49 18.83 1.42
C GLU A 207 0.35 17.68 0.41
N PRO A 208 0.93 17.82 -0.80
CA PRO A 208 0.93 16.77 -1.80
C PRO A 208 1.62 15.52 -1.25
N TRP A 209 1.08 14.35 -1.60
CA TRP A 209 1.68 13.09 -1.19
C TRP A 209 3.10 12.93 -1.73
N ILE A 210 3.34 13.32 -2.98
CA ILE A 210 4.66 13.33 -3.62
C ILE A 210 4.89 14.70 -4.26
N PRO A 211 5.63 15.61 -3.60
CA PRO A 211 5.80 16.99 -4.08
C PRO A 211 6.59 17.14 -5.38
N TRP A 212 7.22 16.09 -5.89
CA TRP A 212 7.82 16.10 -7.23
C TRP A 212 6.92 15.48 -8.32
N HIS A 213 5.76 14.89 -7.95
CA HIS A 213 4.81 14.25 -8.87
C HIS A 213 3.39 14.85 -8.79
N TYR A 214 3.26 16.17 -8.63
CA TYR A 214 1.95 16.84 -8.64
C TYR A 214 1.61 17.54 -9.96
N GLN A 215 2.61 17.84 -10.81
CA GLN A 215 2.40 18.55 -12.06
C GLN A 215 1.73 17.63 -13.10
N TRP A 216 0.54 17.98 -13.57
CA TRP A 216 -0.26 17.17 -14.49
C TRP A 216 0.48 16.76 -15.77
N THR A 217 1.28 17.66 -16.34
CA THR A 217 2.11 17.35 -17.51
C THR A 217 3.14 16.27 -17.20
N GLY A 218 3.83 16.36 -16.05
CA GLY A 218 4.76 15.35 -15.60
C GLY A 218 4.08 14.01 -15.35
N VAL A 219 2.93 14.02 -14.67
CA VAL A 219 2.11 12.81 -14.41
C VAL A 219 1.68 12.14 -15.71
N LEU A 220 1.24 12.91 -16.71
CA LEU A 220 0.85 12.38 -18.02
C LEU A 220 2.03 11.73 -18.76
N VAL A 221 3.18 12.41 -18.80
CA VAL A 221 4.40 11.87 -19.45
C VAL A 221 4.88 10.60 -18.73
N LEU A 222 4.94 10.61 -17.41
CA LEU A 222 5.31 9.45 -16.60
C LEU A 222 4.33 8.29 -16.83
N GLY A 223 3.03 8.57 -16.87
CA GLY A 223 1.99 7.56 -17.14
C GLY A 223 2.14 6.91 -18.51
N LEU A 224 2.44 7.70 -19.56
CA LEU A 224 2.69 7.16 -20.90
C LEU A 224 3.95 6.28 -20.95
N ILE A 225 5.04 6.72 -20.32
CA ILE A 225 6.31 5.97 -20.28
C ILE A 225 6.12 4.67 -19.49
N ALA A 226 5.57 4.75 -18.28
CA ALA A 226 5.32 3.58 -17.43
C ALA A 226 4.31 2.61 -18.07
N GLY A 227 3.28 3.14 -18.73
CA GLY A 227 2.30 2.35 -19.48
C GLY A 227 2.91 1.61 -20.65
N ALA A 228 3.77 2.28 -21.44
CA ALA A 228 4.48 1.64 -22.55
C ALA A 228 5.45 0.55 -22.05
N LEU A 229 6.19 0.82 -20.97
CA LEU A 229 7.05 -0.17 -20.32
C LEU A 229 6.25 -1.36 -19.81
N GLY A 230 5.15 -1.13 -19.09
CA GLY A 230 4.28 -2.18 -18.57
C GLY A 230 3.65 -3.02 -19.68
N GLY A 231 3.18 -2.37 -20.75
CA GLY A 231 2.64 -3.03 -21.94
C GLY A 231 3.68 -3.92 -22.64
N TYR A 232 4.92 -3.42 -22.80
CA TYR A 232 6.01 -4.21 -23.37
C TYR A 232 6.40 -5.40 -22.48
N VAL A 233 6.53 -5.18 -21.16
CA VAL A 233 6.82 -6.25 -20.19
C VAL A 233 5.74 -7.33 -20.24
N PHE A 234 4.46 -6.94 -20.24
CA PHE A 234 3.35 -7.89 -20.39
C PHE A 234 3.41 -8.62 -21.73
N HIS A 235 3.63 -7.91 -22.84
CA HIS A 235 3.71 -8.53 -24.16
C HIS A 235 4.84 -9.57 -24.27
N ARG A 236 5.98 -9.34 -23.62
CA ARG A 236 7.14 -10.26 -23.66
C ARG A 236 7.07 -11.39 -22.65
N SER A 237 6.54 -11.12 -21.46
CA SER A 237 6.54 -12.08 -20.36
C SER A 237 5.21 -12.80 -20.17
N GLY A 238 4.11 -12.26 -20.71
CA GLY A 238 2.75 -12.71 -20.41
C GLY A 238 2.36 -12.60 -18.93
N SER A 239 3.12 -11.85 -18.11
CA SER A 239 2.86 -11.66 -16.68
C SER A 239 2.12 -10.33 -16.46
N PRO A 240 0.91 -10.35 -15.85
CA PRO A 240 0.20 -9.12 -15.50
C PRO A 240 0.78 -8.41 -14.26
N PHE A 241 1.63 -9.10 -13.48
CA PHE A 241 2.12 -8.59 -12.19
C PHE A 241 3.59 -8.15 -12.22
N LEU A 242 4.37 -8.57 -13.21
CA LEU A 242 5.82 -8.29 -13.24
C LEU A 242 6.10 -6.78 -13.35
N ALA A 243 5.35 -6.05 -14.16
CA ALA A 243 5.49 -4.59 -14.27
C ALA A 243 5.14 -3.88 -12.95
N PHE A 244 4.12 -4.37 -12.22
CA PHE A 244 3.79 -3.88 -10.88
C PHE A 244 4.92 -4.15 -9.89
N GLY A 245 5.48 -5.37 -9.88
CA GLY A 245 6.61 -5.73 -9.03
C GLY A 245 7.83 -4.82 -9.26
N ILE A 246 8.19 -4.57 -10.53
CA ILE A 246 9.28 -3.65 -10.91
C ILE A 246 8.99 -2.24 -10.39
N SER A 247 7.79 -1.72 -10.60
CA SER A 247 7.40 -0.39 -10.12
C SER A 247 7.51 -0.31 -8.59
N ALA A 248 6.99 -1.30 -7.87
CA ALA A 248 7.01 -1.34 -6.41
C ALA A 248 8.43 -1.48 -5.84
N ALA A 249 9.32 -2.22 -6.50
CA ALA A 249 10.72 -2.31 -6.08
C ALA A 249 11.53 -1.04 -6.38
N SER A 250 11.13 -0.27 -7.41
CA SER A 250 11.88 0.90 -7.89
C SER A 250 11.70 2.19 -7.07
N ILE A 251 10.76 2.21 -6.12
CA ILE A 251 10.51 3.38 -5.25
C ILE A 251 11.39 3.41 -3.99
N MET A 252 12.50 2.64 -4.01
CA MET A 252 13.56 2.63 -3.00
C MET A 252 14.25 3.99 -2.87
#